data_AF-A0A7Y2HVI6-F1
#
_entry.id   AF-A0A7Y2HVI6-F1
#
_cell.length_a   1.000
_cell.length_b   1.000
_cell.length_c   1.000
_cell.angle_alpha   90.00
_cell.angle_beta   90.00
_cell.angle_gamma   90.00
#
_symmetry.space_group_name_H-M   'P 1'
#
loop_
_entity.id
_entity.type
_entity.pdbx_description
1 polymer ?
#
loop_
_entity_poly.entity_id
_entity_poly.type
_entity_poly.pdbx_seq_one_letter_code
_entity_poly.pdbx_strand_id
1 'polypeptide(L)'
;MEESVRHFAIGGLFFIGLSHVVRPVVWARFFGWIGSAGDVGSFVNGMLAITWGLFIAVFHNVWTGLPVLLTVIGWLSVLKGAVYLLFPAFGTRIMTTAATSGTKFRLAGAALLVVAATLAFA
;
A
#
# COMPACT_ATOMS: atom_id res chain seq x y z
N MET A 1 -16.18 -14.95 -2.30
CA MET A 1 -15.80 -13.54 -2.07
C MET A 1 -14.29 -13.41 -1.92
N GLU A 2 -13.65 -14.24 -1.10
CA GLU A 2 -12.18 -14.27 -0.92
C GLU A 2 -11.40 -14.37 -2.24
N GLU A 3 -11.84 -15.22 -3.17
CA GLU A 3 -11.22 -15.40 -4.49
C GLU A 3 -11.29 -14.12 -5.35
N SER A 4 -12.45 -13.47 -5.37
CA SER A 4 -12.65 -12.23 -6.11
C SER A 4 -11.78 -11.09 -5.55
N VAL A 5 -11.66 -11.02 -4.21
CA VAL A 5 -10.77 -10.06 -3.52
C VAL A 5 -9.32 -10.37 -3.83
N ARG A 6 -8.93 -11.64 -3.90
CA ARG A 6 -7.58 -12.06 -4.30
C ARG A 6 -7.25 -11.57 -5.72
N HIS A 7 -8.11 -11.83 -6.70
CA HIS A 7 -7.91 -11.35 -8.07
C HIS A 7 -7.88 -9.83 -8.17
N PHE A 8 -8.76 -9.14 -7.45
CA PHE A 8 -8.74 -7.69 -7.34
C PHE A 8 -7.42 -7.16 -6.77
N ALA A 9 -6.93 -7.78 -5.68
CA ALA A 9 -5.66 -7.43 -5.07
C ALA A 9 -4.47 -7.71 -6.00
N ILE A 10 -4.44 -8.84 -6.70
CA ILE A 10 -3.40 -9.15 -7.69
C ILE A 10 -3.32 -8.05 -8.75
N GLY A 11 -4.47 -7.67 -9.33
CA GLY A 11 -4.51 -6.59 -10.32
C GLY A 11 -3.99 -5.26 -9.76
N GLY A 12 -4.47 -4.87 -8.58
CA GLY A 12 -4.03 -3.64 -7.91
C GLY A 12 -2.54 -3.63 -7.59
N LEU A 13 -2.04 -4.69 -6.95
CA LEU A 13 -0.61 -4.85 -6.60
C LEU A 13 0.27 -4.89 -7.85
N PHE A 14 -0.17 -5.57 -8.91
CA PHE A 14 0.54 -5.63 -10.18
C PHE A 14 0.69 -4.26 -10.84
N PHE A 15 -0.41 -3.53 -11.07
CA PHE A 15 -0.34 -2.25 -11.76
C PHE A 15 0.33 -1.16 -10.91
N ILE A 16 0.08 -1.12 -9.61
CA ILE A 16 0.77 -0.20 -8.70
C ILE A 16 2.26 -0.56 -8.64
N GLY A 17 2.61 -1.84 -8.48
CA GLY A 17 4.00 -2.31 -8.44
C GLY A 17 4.78 -2.02 -9.72
N LEU A 18 4.17 -2.28 -10.88
CA LEU A 18 4.75 -1.97 -12.18
C LEU A 18 4.99 -0.46 -12.33
N SER A 19 4.02 0.37 -11.95
CA SER A 19 4.18 1.83 -12.00
C SER A 19 5.27 2.34 -11.05
N HIS A 20 5.47 1.69 -9.89
CA HIS A 20 6.56 1.99 -8.96
C HIS A 20 7.94 1.70 -9.57
N VAL A 21 8.08 0.59 -10.30
CA VAL A 21 9.34 0.21 -10.97
C VAL A 21 9.62 1.12 -12.17
N VAL A 22 8.60 1.37 -12.99
CA VAL A 22 8.72 2.06 -14.29
C VAL A 22 8.70 3.59 -14.14
N ARG A 23 8.03 4.12 -13.10
CA ARG A 23 7.90 5.57 -12.82
C ARG A 23 8.19 5.92 -11.34
N PRO A 24 9.33 5.51 -10.77
CA PRO A 24 9.62 5.69 -9.35
C PRO A 24 9.71 7.16 -8.92
N VAL A 25 10.19 8.03 -9.80
CA VAL A 25 10.31 9.48 -9.52
C VAL A 25 8.93 10.14 -9.42
N VAL A 26 7.94 9.66 -10.19
CA VAL A 26 6.57 10.16 -10.10
C VAL A 26 5.95 9.80 -8.76
N TRP A 27 6.16 8.57 -8.29
CA TRP A 27 5.73 8.15 -6.95
C TRP A 27 6.42 8.93 -5.82
N ALA A 28 7.73 9.19 -5.94
CA ALA A 28 8.44 10.04 -5.00
C ALA A 28 7.85 11.46 -4.93
N ARG A 29 7.55 12.05 -6.10
CA ARG A 29 6.89 13.37 -6.19
C ARG A 29 5.46 13.34 -5.65
N PHE A 30 4.69 12.28 -5.93
CA PHE A 30 3.32 12.12 -5.44
C PHE A 30 3.27 12.10 -3.91
N PHE A 31 4.09 11.26 -3.26
CA PHE A 31 4.15 11.23 -1.80
C PHE A 31 4.77 12.49 -1.20
N GLY A 32 5.71 13.14 -1.89
CA GLY A 32 6.21 14.45 -1.49
C GLY A 32 5.12 15.53 -1.54
N TRP A 33 4.30 15.53 -2.58
CA TRP A 33 3.18 16.45 -2.73
C TRP A 33 2.12 16.20 -1.64
N ILE A 34 1.74 14.95 -1.37
CA ILE A 34 0.85 14.63 -0.25
C ILE A 34 1.45 15.11 1.07
N GLY A 35 2.73 14.82 1.33
CA GLY A 35 3.42 15.26 2.53
C GLY A 35 3.48 16.79 2.68
N SER A 36 3.54 17.53 1.56
CA SER A 36 3.55 19.00 1.58
C SER A 36 2.22 19.62 2.02
N ALA A 37 1.11 18.87 1.93
CA ALA A 37 -0.19 19.29 2.46
C ALA A 37 -0.30 19.10 4.00
N GLY A 38 0.78 18.67 4.67
CA GLY A 38 0.81 18.45 6.11
C GLY A 38 -0.17 17.37 6.55
N ASP A 39 -0.81 17.61 7.68
CA ASP A 39 -1.71 16.64 8.32
C ASP A 39 -2.92 16.27 7.46
N VAL A 40 -3.41 17.19 6.62
CA VAL A 40 -4.50 16.91 5.67
C VAL A 40 -4.07 15.86 4.66
N GLY A 41 -2.85 15.96 4.12
CA GLY A 41 -2.30 14.97 3.21
C GLY A 41 -2.14 13.60 3.86
N SER A 42 -1.62 13.58 5.10
CA SER A 42 -1.55 12.34 5.89
C SER A 42 -2.92 11.72 6.13
N PHE A 43 -3.91 12.54 6.46
CA PHE A 43 -5.28 12.10 6.71
C PHE A 43 -5.88 11.45 5.46
N VAL A 44 -5.77 12.10 4.28
CA VAL A 44 -6.24 11.54 3.00
C VAL A 44 -5.55 10.21 2.68
N ASN A 45 -4.22 10.14 2.86
CA ASN A 45 -3.50 8.88 2.65
C ASN A 45 -3.93 7.79 3.65
N GLY A 46 -4.25 8.18 4.89
CA GLY A 46 -4.80 7.31 5.92
C GLY A 46 -6.17 6.74 5.55
N MET A 47 -7.06 7.58 5.00
CA MET A 47 -8.38 7.16 4.50
C MET A 47 -8.24 6.11 3.39
N LEU A 48 -7.37 6.35 2.40
CA LEU A 48 -7.14 5.39 1.33
C LEU A 48 -6.56 4.06 1.85
N ALA A 49 -5.58 4.14 2.76
CA ALA A 49 -4.94 2.97 3.34
C ALA A 49 -5.90 2.14 4.20
N ILE A 50 -6.72 2.77 5.04
CA ILE A 50 -7.68 2.06 5.90
C ILE A 50 -8.81 1.43 5.08
N THR A 51 -9.34 2.13 4.07
CA THR A 51 -10.41 1.58 3.22
C THR A 51 -9.92 0.36 2.44
N TRP A 52 -8.74 0.46 1.82
CA TRP A 52 -8.10 -0.68 1.15
C TRP A 52 -7.83 -1.84 2.12
N GLY A 53 -7.26 -1.53 3.29
CA GLY A 53 -6.93 -2.52 4.31
C GLY A 53 -8.15 -3.25 4.86
N LEU A 54 -9.21 -2.53 5.21
CA LEU A 54 -10.44 -3.10 5.74
C LEU A 54 -11.15 -3.96 4.70
N PHE A 55 -11.15 -3.52 3.44
CA PHE A 55 -11.70 -4.33 2.34
C PHE A 55 -11.01 -5.70 2.28
N ILE A 56 -9.68 -5.76 2.35
CA ILE A 56 -8.95 -7.03 2.37
C ILE A 56 -9.20 -7.78 3.67
N ALA A 57 -9.02 -7.15 4.83
CA ALA A 57 -9.10 -7.80 6.14
C ALA A 57 -10.47 -8.43 6.42
N VAL A 58 -11.55 -7.83 5.91
CA VAL A 58 -12.92 -8.35 6.09
C VAL A 58 -13.26 -9.41 5.06
N PHE A 59 -12.82 -9.24 3.80
CA PHE A 59 -13.27 -10.08 2.69
C PHE A 59 -12.24 -11.12 2.23
N HIS A 60 -11.04 -11.15 2.82
CA HIS A 60 -9.94 -12.09 2.57
C HIS A 60 -9.11 -12.29 3.86
N ASN A 61 -9.65 -13.03 4.83
CA ASN A 61 -9.01 -13.26 6.14
C ASN A 61 -8.45 -14.69 6.25
N VAL A 62 -7.55 -15.05 5.33
CA VAL A 62 -6.96 -16.39 5.23
C VAL A 62 -5.63 -16.44 5.96
N TRP A 63 -5.49 -17.35 6.92
CA TRP A 63 -4.30 -17.48 7.77
C TRP A 63 -3.44 -18.72 7.49
N THR A 64 -3.71 -19.42 6.39
CA THR A 64 -2.95 -20.61 5.96
C THR A 64 -2.46 -20.48 4.53
N GLY A 65 -1.33 -21.13 4.23
CA GLY A 65 -0.74 -21.15 2.88
C GLY A 65 -0.19 -19.81 2.40
N LEU A 66 0.03 -19.70 1.08
CA LEU A 66 0.52 -18.49 0.42
C LEU A 66 -0.46 -17.28 0.49
N PRO A 67 -1.80 -17.45 0.48
CA PRO A 67 -2.75 -16.33 0.58
C PRO A 67 -2.61 -15.48 1.87
N VAL A 68 -1.98 -16.01 2.92
CA VAL A 68 -1.60 -15.28 4.15
C VAL A 68 -0.96 -13.93 3.85
N LEU A 69 -0.14 -13.85 2.79
CA LEU A 69 0.54 -12.61 2.41
C LEU A 69 -0.45 -11.47 2.19
N LEU A 70 -1.58 -11.75 1.55
CA LEU A 70 -2.62 -10.76 1.30
C LEU A 70 -3.31 -10.33 2.60
N THR A 71 -3.64 -11.30 3.47
CA THR A 71 -4.24 -11.03 4.80
C THR A 71 -3.34 -10.11 5.64
N VAL A 72 -2.04 -10.40 5.68
CA VAL A 72 -1.06 -9.57 6.40
C VAL A 72 -0.97 -8.17 5.80
N ILE A 73 -0.92 -8.04 4.47
CA ILE A 73 -0.92 -6.73 3.80
C ILE A 73 -2.20 -5.93 4.11
N GLY A 74 -3.36 -6.60 4.16
CA GLY A 74 -4.63 -6.00 4.55
C GLY A 74 -4.54 -5.39 5.95
N TRP A 75 -4.17 -6.20 6.95
CA TRP A 75 -4.05 -5.74 8.34
C TRP A 75 -2.97 -4.68 8.55
N LEU A 76 -1.83 -4.77 7.87
CA LEU A 76 -0.80 -3.72 7.89
C LEU A 76 -1.32 -2.40 7.29
N SER A 77 -2.17 -2.48 6.25
CA SER A 77 -2.80 -1.30 5.66
C SER A 77 -3.84 -0.68 6.58
N VAL A 78 -4.63 -1.51 7.30
CA VAL A 78 -5.53 -1.05 8.37
C VAL A 78 -4.74 -0.32 9.45
N LEU A 79 -3.67 -0.94 9.96
CA LEU A 79 -2.82 -0.34 11.00
C LEU A 79 -2.22 0.99 10.53
N LYS A 80 -1.63 1.02 9.33
CA LYS A 80 -1.08 2.26 8.74
C LYS A 80 -2.16 3.34 8.63
N GLY A 81 -3.33 2.99 8.12
CA GLY A 81 -4.45 3.91 7.97
C GLY A 81 -4.92 4.47 9.30
N ALA A 82 -5.12 3.60 10.31
CA ALA A 82 -5.49 4.00 11.66
C ALA A 82 -4.45 4.95 12.29
N VAL A 83 -3.16 4.63 12.17
CA VAL A 83 -2.07 5.50 12.66
C VAL A 83 -2.11 6.87 11.97
N TYR A 84 -2.30 6.93 10.65
CA TYR A 84 -2.28 8.19 9.92
C TYR A 84 -3.52 9.05 10.17
N LEU A 85 -4.66 8.44 10.53
CA LEU A 85 -5.89 9.15 10.88
C LEU A 85 -5.87 9.65 12.34
N LEU A 86 -5.36 8.84 13.27
CA LEU A 86 -5.30 9.19 14.70
C LEU A 86 -4.09 10.07 15.03
N PHE A 87 -2.98 9.93 14.28
CA PHE A 87 -1.72 10.63 14.51
C PHE A 87 -1.13 11.17 13.18
N PRO A 88 -1.80 12.12 12.50
CA PRO A 88 -1.44 12.55 11.15
C PRO A 88 -0.02 13.13 11.03
N ALA A 89 0.49 13.78 12.09
CA ALA A 89 1.87 14.27 12.13
C ALA A 89 2.91 13.16 11.88
N PHE A 90 2.63 11.91 12.28
CA PHE A 90 3.48 10.76 12.01
C PHE A 90 3.56 10.44 10.52
N GLY A 91 2.41 10.42 9.82
CA GLY A 91 2.37 10.17 8.38
C GLY A 91 3.02 11.28 7.57
N THR A 92 2.78 12.54 7.94
CA THR A 92 3.42 13.73 7.35
C THR A 92 4.95 13.61 7.37
N ARG A 93 5.52 13.25 8.53
CA ARG A 93 6.97 13.07 8.69
C ARG A 93 7.54 11.97 7.79
N ILE A 94 6.83 10.84 7.65
CA ILE A 94 7.27 9.74 6.79
C ILE A 94 7.28 10.16 5.32
N MET A 95 6.20 10.78 4.85
CA MET A 95 6.02 11.11 3.43
C MET A 95 7.00 12.18 2.95
N THR A 96 7.25 13.21 3.76
CA THR A 96 8.24 14.26 3.45
C THR A 96 9.65 13.70 3.33
N THR A 97 10.00 12.69 4.15
CA THR A 97 11.30 12.00 4.06
C THR A 97 11.38 11.07 2.84
N ALA A 98 10.28 10.40 2.48
CA ALA A 98 10.21 9.45 1.38
C ALA A 98 10.32 10.09 -0.01
N ALA A 99 9.98 11.37 -0.15
CA ALA A 99 9.97 12.13 -1.40
C ALA A 99 11.34 12.22 -2.12
N THR A 100 12.42 11.82 -1.45
CA THR A 100 13.80 12.03 -1.91
C THR A 100 14.40 10.85 -2.66
N SER A 101 13.76 9.67 -2.71
CA SER A 101 14.41 8.45 -3.21
C SER A 101 13.55 7.61 -4.13
N GLY A 102 13.79 7.73 -5.45
CA GLY A 102 13.20 6.83 -6.45
C GLY A 102 13.60 5.36 -6.26
N THR A 103 14.78 5.07 -5.69
CA THR A 103 15.24 3.70 -5.44
C THR A 103 14.33 2.97 -4.46
N LYS A 104 13.87 3.63 -3.38
CA LYS A 104 12.91 3.04 -2.44
C LYS A 104 11.62 2.62 -3.14
N PHE A 105 11.11 3.46 -4.04
CA PHE A 105 9.90 3.14 -4.81
C PHE A 105 10.13 1.99 -5.79
N ARG A 106 11.30 1.90 -6.45
CA ARG A 106 11.60 0.72 -7.30
C ARG A 106 11.61 -0.59 -6.51
N LEU A 107 12.25 -0.60 -5.33
CA LEU A 107 12.31 -1.77 -4.46
C LEU A 107 10.91 -2.15 -3.95
N ALA A 108 10.13 -1.17 -3.51
CA ALA A 108 8.73 -1.40 -3.12
C ALA A 108 7.92 -1.95 -4.31
N GLY A 109 8.10 -1.40 -5.50
CA GLY A 109 7.44 -1.89 -6.71
C GLY A 109 7.79 -3.34 -7.05
N ALA A 110 9.07 -3.70 -6.98
CA ALA A 110 9.52 -5.08 -7.17
C ALA A 110 8.89 -6.03 -6.13
N ALA A 111 8.85 -5.63 -4.85
CA ALA A 111 8.20 -6.41 -3.81
C ALA A 111 6.69 -6.61 -4.08
N LEU A 112 5.98 -5.56 -4.52
CA LEU A 112 4.56 -5.67 -4.88
C LEU A 112 4.34 -6.63 -6.06
N LEU A 113 5.22 -6.60 -7.07
CA LEU A 113 5.16 -7.53 -8.21
C LEU A 113 5.41 -8.98 -7.78
N VAL A 114 6.37 -9.21 -6.89
CA VAL A 114 6.62 -10.54 -6.31
C VAL A 114 5.39 -11.04 -5.55
N VAL A 115 4.79 -10.21 -4.70
CA VAL A 115 3.56 -10.59 -3.99
C VAL A 115 2.42 -10.89 -4.97
N ALA A 116 2.21 -10.04 -5.98
CA ALA A 116 1.17 -10.27 -6.99
C ALA A 116 1.39 -11.59 -7.74
N ALA A 117 2.63 -11.90 -8.13
CA ALA A 117 2.97 -13.16 -8.76
C ALA A 117 2.73 -14.35 -7.81
N THR A 118 3.22 -14.29 -6.57
CA THR A 118 3.00 -15.36 -5.58
C THR A 118 1.52 -15.65 -5.36
N LEU A 119 0.69 -14.62 -5.25
CA LEU A 119 -0.75 -14.78 -5.06
C LEU A 119 -1.46 -15.33 -6.31
N ALA A 120 -0.93 -15.09 -7.51
CA ALA A 120 -1.48 -15.61 -8.76
C ALA A 120 -1.23 -17.13 -8.94
N PHE A 121 -0.23 -17.68 -8.26
CA PHE A 121 0.11 -19.11 -8.26
C PHE A 121 -0.21 -19.83 -6.94
N ALA A 122 -0.85 -19.12 -5.99
CA ALA A 122 -1.32 -19.63 -4.71
C ALA A 122 -2.72 -20.23 -4.81
#